data_AF-A0A515D8C1-F1
#
_entry.id   AF-A0A515D8C1-F1
#
_cell.length_a   1.000
_cell.length_b   1.000
_cell.length_c   1.000
_cell.angle_alpha   90.00
_cell.angle_beta   90.00
_cell.angle_gamma   90.00
#
_symmetry.space_group_name_H-M   'P 1'
#
loop_
_entity.id
_entity.type
_entity.pdbx_description
1 polymer ?
#
loop_
_entity_poly.entity_id
_entity_poly.type
_entity_poly.pdbx_seq_one_letter_code
_entity_poly.pdbx_strand_id
1 'polypeptide(L)'
;MPLYKYLHPDRTDVLRNQCIRFSSPAVLNDPFELKPHLAALATPEYAAADLQRALPRVLAEELAQLPAELRALVSEEALQAFLKAQLPAIQKSLNGASAQMMPLLQETMARKLEELLGVLCLSESPKSLLMWAHYADSHRGFVVQFDETSPFFNRCVSEDDELRHLRQVTYGSKRPSLTLSEVEDGSAFLMKGVEWEYEAEWRMIVPLADASHVIGTGPEAIHLFSFPAQAVTSVILGCRMLETKRAEIQALLAALPQYAHTRCIHAAIDNESYRLRVGPAH
;
A
#
# COMPACT_ATOMS: atom_id res chain seq x y z
N MET A 1 -5.95 19.73 0.45
CA MET A 1 -6.04 19.53 -1.01
C MET A 1 -7.06 18.46 -1.34
N PRO A 2 -8.06 18.75 -2.21
CA PRO A 2 -9.06 17.75 -2.57
C PRO A 2 -8.43 16.55 -3.28
N LEU A 3 -8.97 15.36 -3.01
CA LEU A 3 -8.53 14.11 -3.62
C LEU A 3 -9.65 13.45 -4.41
N TYR A 4 -9.30 12.68 -5.44
CA TYR A 4 -10.24 12.25 -6.47
C TYR A 4 -10.22 10.74 -6.65
N LYS A 5 -11.40 10.12 -6.59
CA LYS A 5 -11.60 8.71 -6.97
C LYS A 5 -12.27 8.62 -8.34
N TYR A 6 -11.59 8.00 -9.29
CA TYR A 6 -12.13 7.68 -10.61
C TYR A 6 -12.96 6.39 -10.55
N LEU A 7 -14.14 6.41 -11.16
CA LEU A 7 -15.10 5.31 -11.10
C LEU A 7 -15.74 5.03 -12.46
N HIS A 8 -15.96 3.75 -12.74
CA HIS A 8 -16.77 3.26 -13.86
C HIS A 8 -18.22 3.80 -13.76
N PRO A 9 -18.92 4.10 -14.87
CA PRO A 9 -20.28 4.66 -14.84
C PRO A 9 -21.31 3.82 -14.08
N ASP A 10 -21.09 2.51 -13.95
CA ASP A 10 -21.99 1.61 -13.22
C ASP A 10 -21.81 1.66 -11.70
N ARG A 11 -20.79 2.37 -11.21
CA ARG A 11 -20.45 2.39 -9.78
C ARG A 11 -21.20 3.44 -8.96
N THR A 12 -22.43 3.75 -9.35
CA THR A 12 -23.31 4.65 -8.60
C THR A 12 -23.71 4.06 -7.24
N ASP A 13 -23.51 2.76 -7.02
CA ASP A 13 -23.59 2.10 -5.72
C ASP A 13 -22.67 2.74 -4.67
N VAL A 14 -21.51 3.29 -5.06
CA VAL A 14 -20.59 3.97 -4.14
C VAL A 14 -21.26 5.16 -3.45
N LEU A 15 -22.05 5.93 -4.20
CA LEU A 15 -22.81 7.07 -3.67
C LEU A 15 -24.07 6.60 -2.93
N ARG A 16 -24.82 5.64 -3.49
CA ARG A 16 -26.06 5.11 -2.87
C ARG A 16 -25.80 4.49 -1.49
N ASN A 17 -24.75 3.68 -1.39
CA ASN A 17 -24.45 2.88 -0.21
C ASN A 17 -23.41 3.55 0.69
N GLN A 18 -22.84 4.68 0.27
CA GLN A 18 -21.78 5.39 0.97
C GLN A 18 -20.61 4.47 1.35
N CYS A 19 -20.26 3.57 0.44
CA CYS A 19 -19.23 2.56 0.64
C CYS A 19 -18.25 2.56 -0.52
N ILE A 20 -16.96 2.56 -0.22
CA ILE A 20 -15.89 2.53 -1.21
C ILE A 20 -15.02 1.29 -1.04
N ARG A 21 -14.57 0.73 -2.16
CA ARG A 21 -13.69 -0.45 -2.15
C ARG A 21 -12.28 -0.04 -1.73
N PHE A 22 -11.73 -0.79 -0.78
CA PHE A 22 -10.29 -0.89 -0.58
C PHE A 22 -9.87 -2.22 -1.23
N SER A 23 -8.97 -2.12 -2.22
CA SER A 23 -8.57 -3.29 -3.02
C SER A 23 -7.45 -4.04 -2.32
N SER A 24 -7.55 -5.37 -2.29
CA SER A 24 -6.39 -6.20 -1.95
C SER A 24 -5.26 -5.95 -2.97
N PRO A 25 -3.98 -5.97 -2.55
CA PRO A 25 -2.84 -5.97 -3.45
C PRO A 25 -2.91 -7.03 -4.57
N ALA A 26 -3.65 -8.12 -4.36
CA ALA A 26 -3.79 -9.21 -5.33
C ALA A 26 -4.50 -8.78 -6.63
N VAL A 27 -5.29 -7.70 -6.60
CA VAL A 27 -6.12 -7.24 -7.73
C VAL A 27 -5.73 -5.85 -8.25
N LEU A 28 -4.57 -5.34 -7.83
CA LEU A 28 -4.03 -4.08 -8.32
C LEU A 28 -3.40 -4.27 -9.71
N ASN A 29 -3.40 -3.20 -10.52
CA ASN A 29 -2.92 -3.26 -11.90
C ASN A 29 -1.39 -3.35 -11.99
N ASP A 30 -0.67 -2.82 -10.99
CA ASP A 30 0.79 -2.87 -10.94
C ASP A 30 1.25 -4.17 -10.26
N PRO A 31 1.96 -5.08 -10.97
CA PRO A 31 2.42 -6.34 -10.39
C PRO A 31 3.50 -6.16 -9.31
N PHE A 32 4.05 -4.96 -9.13
CA PHE A 32 5.05 -4.64 -8.12
C PHE A 32 4.47 -3.98 -6.86
N GLU A 33 3.18 -3.63 -6.84
CA GLU A 33 2.57 -2.92 -5.72
C GLU A 33 2.52 -3.75 -4.44
N LEU A 34 2.92 -3.12 -3.32
CA LEU A 34 3.04 -3.72 -1.98
C LEU A 34 3.88 -5.01 -1.94
N LYS A 35 4.80 -5.16 -2.90
CA LYS A 35 5.74 -6.28 -2.96
C LYS A 35 7.16 -5.70 -2.86
N PRO A 36 7.66 -5.34 -1.68
CA PRO A 36 9.03 -4.83 -1.54
C PRO A 36 10.06 -5.88 -1.99
N HIS A 37 11.21 -5.43 -2.47
CA HIS A 37 12.34 -6.32 -2.72
C HIS A 37 13.14 -6.47 -1.44
N LEU A 38 13.18 -7.69 -0.89
CA LEU A 38 13.98 -8.01 0.29
C LEU A 38 15.36 -8.48 -0.17
N ALA A 39 16.37 -7.68 0.08
CA ALA A 39 17.75 -8.01 -0.28
C ALA A 39 18.46 -8.83 0.80
N ALA A 40 18.09 -8.62 2.07
CA ALA A 40 18.68 -9.31 3.22
C ALA A 40 17.70 -9.34 4.41
N LEU A 41 17.99 -10.19 5.41
CA LEU A 41 17.26 -10.19 6.67
C LEU A 41 17.59 -8.96 7.51
N ALA A 42 18.86 -8.57 7.53
CA ALA A 42 19.38 -7.42 8.28
C ALA A 42 20.59 -6.83 7.55
N THR A 43 21.02 -5.64 7.97
CA THR A 43 22.26 -5.04 7.47
C THR A 43 23.48 -5.86 7.92
N PRO A 44 24.60 -5.83 7.17
CA PRO A 44 25.83 -6.51 7.58
C PRO A 44 26.30 -6.11 8.98
N GLU A 45 26.16 -4.83 9.34
CA GLU A 45 26.54 -4.29 10.64
C GLU A 45 25.66 -4.85 11.76
N TYR A 46 24.34 -4.90 11.53
CA TYR A 46 23.40 -5.47 12.50
C TYR A 46 23.64 -6.97 12.68
N ALA A 47 23.80 -7.72 11.59
CA ALA A 47 24.08 -9.15 11.64
C ALA A 47 25.39 -9.47 12.38
N ALA A 48 26.45 -8.69 12.14
CA ALA A 48 27.73 -8.85 12.83
C ALA A 48 27.60 -8.54 14.34
N ALA A 49 26.87 -7.48 14.70
CA ALA A 49 26.64 -7.11 16.08
C ALA A 49 25.80 -8.16 16.84
N ASP A 50 24.77 -8.72 16.21
CA ASP A 50 23.97 -9.82 16.78
C ASP A 50 24.80 -11.07 17.01
N LEU A 51 25.64 -11.44 16.02
CA LEU A 51 26.53 -12.60 16.15
C LEU A 51 27.56 -12.41 17.28
N GLN A 52 28.11 -11.20 17.43
CA GLN A 52 29.00 -10.86 18.53
C GLN A 52 28.28 -10.90 19.89
N ARG A 53 27.03 -10.44 19.97
CA ARG A 53 26.21 -10.51 21.20
C ARG A 53 25.84 -11.95 21.56
N ALA A 54 25.63 -12.81 20.58
CA ALA A 54 25.32 -14.22 20.80
C ALA A 54 26.54 -15.05 21.20
N LEU A 55 27.76 -14.64 20.79
CA LEU A 55 28.99 -15.41 20.95
C LEU A 55 29.29 -15.84 22.40
N PRO A 56 29.15 -14.99 23.45
CA PRO A 56 29.40 -15.42 24.83
C PRO A 56 28.43 -16.52 25.29
N ARG A 57 27.16 -16.44 24.88
CA ARG A 57 26.14 -17.43 25.23
C ARG A 57 26.43 -18.77 24.56
N VAL A 58 26.71 -18.74 23.25
CA VAL A 58 27.09 -19.94 22.49
C VAL A 58 28.35 -20.58 23.08
N LEU A 59 29.34 -19.77 23.43
CA LEU A 59 30.58 -20.25 24.01
C LEU A 59 30.34 -20.93 25.37
N ALA A 60 29.50 -20.35 26.23
CA ALA A 60 29.12 -20.95 27.51
C ALA A 60 28.37 -22.29 27.33
N GLU A 61 27.46 -22.37 26.36
CA GLU A 61 26.71 -23.61 26.05
C GLU A 61 27.64 -24.72 25.53
N GLU A 62 28.53 -24.41 24.59
CA GLU A 62 29.53 -25.35 24.07
C GLU A 62 30.49 -25.83 25.18
N LEU A 63 30.96 -24.90 26.02
CA LEU A 63 31.84 -25.25 27.15
C LEU A 63 31.12 -26.18 28.13
N ALA A 64 29.82 -25.97 28.38
CA ALA A 64 28.99 -26.80 29.24
C ALA A 64 28.73 -28.21 28.67
N GLN A 65 28.75 -28.37 27.35
CA GLN A 65 28.56 -29.67 26.67
C GLN A 65 29.85 -30.49 26.56
N LEU A 66 31.03 -29.87 26.71
CA LEU A 66 32.30 -30.59 26.66
C LEU A 66 32.44 -31.61 27.81
N PRO A 67 32.94 -32.84 27.53
CA PRO A 67 33.36 -33.80 28.56
C PRO A 67 34.36 -33.19 29.54
N ALA A 68 34.31 -33.60 30.81
CA ALA A 68 35.13 -33.02 31.88
C ALA A 68 36.64 -33.14 31.60
N GLU A 69 37.07 -34.24 30.95
CA GLU A 69 38.48 -34.44 30.59
C GLU A 69 38.97 -33.43 29.54
N LEU A 70 38.10 -33.06 28.58
CA LEU A 70 38.42 -32.09 27.53
C LEU A 70 38.33 -30.64 28.02
N ARG A 71 37.38 -30.34 28.92
CA ARG A 71 37.23 -29.01 29.52
C ARG A 71 38.47 -28.59 30.32
N ALA A 72 39.20 -29.55 30.91
CA ALA A 72 40.45 -29.28 31.62
C ALA A 72 41.66 -29.01 30.69
N LEU A 73 41.55 -29.34 29.40
CA LEU A 73 42.62 -29.23 28.40
C LEU A 73 42.47 -28.02 27.47
N VAL A 74 41.29 -27.39 27.45
CA VAL A 74 40.98 -26.26 26.58
C VAL A 74 40.79 -25.02 27.45
N SER A 75 41.64 -24.00 27.26
CA SER A 75 41.43 -22.71 27.91
C SER A 75 40.27 -21.96 27.26
N GLU A 76 39.56 -21.17 28.06
CA GLU A 76 38.45 -20.34 27.57
C GLU A 76 38.91 -19.40 26.45
N GLU A 77 40.11 -18.83 26.58
CA GLU A 77 40.71 -17.94 25.57
C GLU A 77 41.00 -18.66 24.25
N ALA A 78 41.47 -19.92 24.31
CA ALA A 78 41.73 -20.72 23.13
C ALA A 78 40.44 -21.08 22.39
N LEU A 79 39.38 -21.46 23.13
CA LEU A 79 38.08 -21.73 22.53
C LEU A 79 37.45 -20.46 21.94
N GLN A 80 37.57 -19.33 22.63
CA GLN A 80 37.09 -18.04 22.15
C GLN A 80 37.80 -17.61 20.87
N ALA A 81 39.12 -17.77 20.80
CA ALA A 81 39.90 -17.49 19.60
C ALA A 81 39.50 -18.41 18.44
N PHE A 82 39.28 -19.71 18.72
CA PHE A 82 38.82 -20.68 17.73
C PHE A 82 37.44 -20.31 17.16
N LEU A 83 36.44 -20.06 18.02
CA LEU A 83 35.10 -19.68 17.55
C LEU A 83 35.13 -18.36 16.77
N LYS A 84 35.91 -17.36 17.21
CA LYS A 84 36.12 -16.11 16.47
C LYS A 84 36.71 -16.36 15.07
N ALA A 85 37.68 -17.27 14.95
CA ALA A 85 38.27 -17.62 13.67
C ALA A 85 37.28 -18.35 12.73
N GLN A 86 36.26 -19.02 13.27
CA GLN A 86 35.21 -19.66 12.49
C GLN A 86 34.09 -18.68 12.07
N LEU A 87 33.96 -17.50 12.70
CA LEU A 87 32.88 -16.55 12.40
C LEU A 87 32.74 -16.20 10.92
N PRO A 88 33.81 -15.94 10.14
CA PRO A 88 33.67 -15.65 8.71
C PRO A 88 33.08 -16.81 7.91
N ALA A 89 33.42 -18.05 8.27
CA ALA A 89 32.88 -19.24 7.63
C ALA A 89 31.40 -19.45 7.99
N ILE A 90 31.05 -19.25 9.27
CA ILE A 90 29.66 -19.27 9.75
C ILE A 90 28.85 -18.19 9.03
N GLN A 91 29.36 -16.96 8.97
CA GLN A 91 28.70 -15.85 8.27
C GLN A 91 28.46 -16.17 6.79
N LYS A 92 29.46 -16.74 6.10
CA LYS A 92 29.32 -17.16 4.70
C LYS A 92 28.25 -18.23 4.53
N SER A 93 28.20 -19.21 5.45
CA SER A 93 27.18 -20.26 5.45
C SER A 93 25.77 -19.69 5.69
N LEU A 94 25.62 -18.81 6.68
CA LEU A 94 24.36 -18.11 6.98
C LEU A 94 23.89 -17.27 5.80
N ASN A 95 24.79 -16.51 5.16
CA ASN A 95 24.46 -15.72 3.98
C ASN A 95 23.99 -16.62 2.82
N GLY A 96 24.64 -17.77 2.60
CA GLY A 96 24.24 -18.75 1.59
C GLY A 96 22.86 -19.35 1.86
N ALA A 97 22.58 -19.72 3.11
CA ALA A 97 21.27 -20.22 3.53
C ALA A 97 20.19 -19.13 3.40
N SER A 98 20.49 -17.89 3.81
CA SER A 98 19.59 -16.74 3.67
C SER A 98 19.23 -16.47 2.21
N ALA A 99 20.21 -16.56 1.30
CA ALA A 99 19.96 -16.35 -0.13
C ALA A 99 18.99 -17.39 -0.73
N GLN A 100 18.98 -18.62 -0.20
CA GLN A 100 18.05 -19.67 -0.61
C GLN A 100 16.65 -19.50 0.01
N MET A 101 16.57 -18.98 1.24
CA MET A 101 15.29 -18.78 1.95
C MET A 101 14.55 -17.50 1.52
N MET A 102 15.28 -16.47 1.10
CA MET A 102 14.71 -15.14 0.83
C MET A 102 13.55 -15.14 -0.19
N PRO A 103 13.60 -15.88 -1.31
CA PRO A 103 12.48 -15.92 -2.25
C PRO A 103 11.18 -16.45 -1.60
N LEU A 104 11.29 -17.50 -0.78
CA LEU A 104 10.15 -18.06 -0.07
C LEU A 104 9.59 -17.08 0.96
N LEU A 105 10.46 -16.37 1.69
CA LEU A 105 10.06 -15.34 2.64
C LEU A 105 9.32 -14.20 1.94
N GLN A 106 9.87 -13.71 0.82
CA GLN A 106 9.27 -12.64 0.03
C GLN A 106 7.90 -13.05 -0.54
N GLU A 107 7.77 -14.27 -1.06
CA GLU A 107 6.49 -14.80 -1.55
C GLU A 107 5.46 -14.96 -0.42
N THR A 108 5.88 -15.46 0.73
CA THR A 108 5.02 -15.63 1.90
C THR A 108 4.53 -14.28 2.42
N MET A 109 5.43 -13.30 2.52
CA MET A 109 5.09 -11.95 2.94
C MET A 109 4.13 -11.28 1.95
N ALA A 110 4.40 -11.34 0.65
CA ALA A 110 3.52 -10.79 -0.38
C ALA A 110 2.09 -11.35 -0.26
N ARG A 111 1.96 -12.68 -0.12
CA ARG A 111 0.66 -13.34 0.07
C ARG A 111 -0.05 -12.88 1.34
N LYS A 112 0.69 -12.69 2.43
CA LYS A 112 0.11 -12.19 3.68
C LYS A 112 -0.37 -10.74 3.55
N LEU A 113 0.36 -9.88 2.85
CA LEU A 113 -0.10 -8.52 2.56
C LEU A 113 -1.35 -8.52 1.67
N GLU A 114 -1.40 -9.41 0.67
CA GLU A 114 -2.58 -9.61 -0.19
C GLU A 114 -3.82 -10.06 0.61
N GLU A 115 -3.64 -10.94 1.60
CA GLU A 115 -4.71 -11.45 2.47
C GLU A 115 -5.19 -10.43 3.52
N LEU A 116 -4.29 -9.59 4.01
CA LEU A 116 -4.54 -8.78 5.21
C LEU A 116 -4.83 -7.31 4.91
N LEU A 117 -4.30 -6.74 3.83
CA LEU A 117 -4.32 -5.31 3.58
C LEU A 117 -5.23 -4.91 2.43
N GLY A 118 -5.92 -3.79 2.61
CA GLY A 118 -6.72 -3.11 1.59
C GLY A 118 -6.16 -1.72 1.31
N VAL A 119 -6.17 -1.34 0.04
CA VAL A 119 -5.63 -0.07 -0.43
C VAL A 119 -6.73 0.75 -1.11
N LEU A 120 -6.93 1.97 -0.63
CA LEU A 120 -7.70 2.99 -1.33
C LEU A 120 -6.73 3.94 -2.02
N CYS A 121 -6.72 3.92 -3.35
CA CYS A 121 -5.97 4.87 -4.18
C CYS A 121 -6.86 6.06 -4.57
N LEU A 122 -6.36 7.27 -4.38
CA LEU A 122 -6.94 8.56 -4.77
C LEU A 122 -5.91 9.37 -5.55
N SER A 123 -6.36 10.24 -6.45
CA SER A 123 -5.47 11.13 -7.23
C SER A 123 -5.57 12.57 -6.74
N GLU A 124 -4.52 13.36 -6.90
CA GLU A 124 -4.55 14.82 -6.70
C GLU A 124 -5.28 15.58 -7.82
N SER A 125 -5.48 14.96 -8.98
CA SER A 125 -5.99 15.65 -10.17
C SER A 125 -7.26 15.01 -10.71
N PRO A 126 -8.33 15.77 -10.98
CA PRO A 126 -9.49 15.31 -11.72
C PRO A 126 -9.32 15.49 -13.24
N LYS A 127 -8.17 15.98 -13.70
CA LYS A 127 -7.93 16.41 -15.09
C LYS A 127 -7.01 15.46 -15.86
N SER A 128 -6.45 14.45 -15.20
CA SER A 128 -5.51 13.51 -15.84
C SER A 128 -6.21 12.68 -16.91
N LEU A 129 -5.80 12.88 -18.18
CA LEU A 129 -6.37 12.16 -19.32
C LEU A 129 -6.18 10.64 -19.18
N LEU A 130 -4.99 10.22 -18.72
CA LEU A 130 -4.67 8.81 -18.50
C LEU A 130 -5.55 8.21 -17.39
N MET A 131 -5.78 8.94 -16.29
CA MET A 131 -6.66 8.47 -15.22
C MET A 131 -8.10 8.26 -15.71
N TRP A 132 -8.64 9.21 -16.49
CA TRP A 132 -9.96 9.05 -17.09
C TRP A 132 -10.02 7.89 -18.09
N ALA A 133 -8.95 7.68 -18.87
CA ALA A 133 -8.87 6.61 -19.85
C ALA A 133 -8.91 5.22 -19.18
N HIS A 134 -8.07 5.01 -18.16
CA HIS A 134 -7.89 3.73 -17.49
C HIS A 134 -8.93 3.42 -16.42
N TYR A 135 -9.31 4.41 -15.60
CA TYR A 135 -10.07 4.17 -14.37
C TYR A 135 -11.51 4.68 -14.40
N ALA A 136 -11.90 5.43 -15.43
CA ALA A 136 -13.26 5.94 -15.60
C ALA A 136 -13.83 5.59 -16.99
N ASP A 137 -13.62 4.34 -17.41
CA ASP A 137 -14.19 3.75 -18.63
C ASP A 137 -14.01 4.61 -19.88
N SER A 138 -12.76 4.96 -20.21
CA SER A 138 -12.47 5.81 -21.37
C SER A 138 -13.26 7.14 -21.36
N HIS A 139 -13.25 7.85 -20.23
CA HIS A 139 -13.99 9.11 -20.00
C HIS A 139 -15.53 9.00 -19.97
N ARG A 140 -16.10 7.80 -19.90
CA ARG A 140 -17.56 7.58 -19.77
C ARG A 140 -18.03 7.51 -18.32
N GLY A 141 -17.12 7.30 -17.38
CA GLY A 141 -17.38 7.23 -15.95
C GLY A 141 -17.48 8.58 -15.27
N PHE A 142 -17.29 8.60 -13.96
CA PHE A 142 -17.34 9.80 -13.13
C PHE A 142 -16.22 9.79 -12.09
N VAL A 143 -15.99 10.94 -11.48
CA VAL A 143 -15.02 11.12 -10.40
C VAL A 143 -15.75 11.62 -9.16
N VAL A 144 -15.41 11.06 -8.00
CA VAL A 144 -15.85 11.55 -6.70
C VAL A 144 -14.70 12.35 -6.10
N GLN A 145 -14.95 13.62 -5.80
CA GLN A 145 -14.02 14.48 -5.07
C GLN A 145 -14.31 14.36 -3.57
N PHE A 146 -13.27 14.00 -2.84
CA PHE A 146 -13.27 13.90 -1.40
C PHE A 146 -12.61 15.12 -0.74
N ASP A 147 -13.15 15.51 0.40
CA ASP A 147 -12.49 16.33 1.41
C ASP A 147 -11.55 15.45 2.22
N GLU A 148 -10.25 15.65 2.00
CA GLU A 148 -9.17 14.92 2.66
C GLU A 148 -9.10 15.20 4.17
N THR A 149 -9.70 16.31 4.64
CA THR A 149 -9.75 16.65 6.06
C THR A 149 -10.84 15.87 6.82
N SER A 150 -11.69 15.14 6.10
CA SER A 150 -12.69 14.27 6.72
C SER A 150 -12.03 13.25 7.66
N PRO A 151 -12.57 13.03 8.87
CA PRO A 151 -12.08 12.01 9.81
C PRO A 151 -12.04 10.59 9.22
N PHE A 152 -12.76 10.34 8.12
CA PHE A 152 -12.66 9.08 7.38
C PHE A 152 -11.21 8.78 6.93
N PHE A 153 -10.44 9.81 6.57
CA PHE A 153 -9.09 9.69 6.01
C PHE A 153 -7.96 9.78 7.03
N ASN A 154 -8.28 9.92 8.32
CA ASN A 154 -7.32 9.80 9.40
C ASN A 154 -7.98 9.10 10.59
N ARG A 155 -7.67 7.82 10.74
CA ARG A 155 -8.20 6.92 11.77
C ARG A 155 -7.06 6.19 12.50
N CYS A 156 -5.89 6.84 12.59
CA CYS A 156 -4.74 6.32 13.30
C CYS A 156 -5.13 5.94 14.74
N VAL A 157 -4.68 4.77 15.20
CA VAL A 157 -4.93 4.31 16.58
C VAL A 157 -3.80 4.68 17.56
N SER A 158 -2.66 5.11 17.04
CA SER A 158 -1.47 5.55 17.77
C SER A 158 -0.69 6.58 16.95
N GLU A 159 0.27 7.26 17.57
CA GLU A 159 1.17 8.20 16.87
C GLU A 159 2.01 7.50 15.79
N ASP A 160 2.37 6.22 16.02
CA ASP A 160 3.16 5.40 15.09
C ASP A 160 2.28 4.53 14.16
N ASP A 161 0.97 4.82 14.00
CA ASP A 161 0.11 4.05 13.09
C ASP A 161 0.38 4.42 11.63
N GLU A 162 1.22 3.62 10.97
CA GLU A 162 1.55 3.73 9.54
C GLU A 162 0.39 3.33 8.60
N LEU A 163 -0.72 2.83 9.17
CA LEU A 163 -1.96 2.49 8.49
C LEU A 163 -3.06 3.52 8.82
N ARG A 164 -4.22 3.36 8.18
CA ARG A 164 -5.46 4.11 8.47
C ARG A 164 -5.38 5.62 8.29
N HIS A 165 -4.43 6.11 7.51
CA HIS A 165 -4.39 7.51 7.10
C HIS A 165 -3.88 7.65 5.66
N LEU A 166 -4.18 8.80 5.05
CA LEU A 166 -3.71 9.14 3.71
C LEU A 166 -2.22 9.46 3.72
N ARG A 167 -1.49 8.83 2.80
CA ARG A 167 -0.06 9.06 2.57
C ARG A 167 0.21 9.20 1.08
N GLN A 168 1.11 10.10 0.72
CA GLN A 168 1.48 10.34 -0.67
C GLN A 168 2.40 9.22 -1.18
N VAL A 169 2.16 8.78 -2.41
CA VAL A 169 3.00 7.79 -3.09
C VAL A 169 4.24 8.48 -3.66
N THR A 170 5.39 7.85 -3.48
CA THR A 170 6.68 8.25 -4.07
C THR A 170 6.99 7.39 -5.30
N TYR A 171 7.48 8.03 -6.36
CA TYR A 171 7.74 7.35 -7.63
C TYR A 171 9.25 7.17 -7.87
N GLY A 172 9.63 6.00 -8.38
CA GLY A 172 11.03 5.67 -8.65
C GLY A 172 11.20 4.70 -9.82
N SER A 173 12.37 4.76 -10.46
CA SER A 173 12.77 3.81 -11.52
C SER A 173 13.39 2.53 -10.96
N LYS A 174 13.73 2.50 -9.67
CA LYS A 174 14.28 1.35 -8.97
C LYS A 174 13.41 1.01 -7.78
N ARG A 175 13.15 -0.28 -7.58
CA ARG A 175 12.49 -0.78 -6.37
C ARG A 175 13.43 -0.60 -5.17
N PRO A 176 12.91 -0.20 -4.01
CA PRO A 176 13.72 -0.12 -2.81
C PRO A 176 14.25 -1.52 -2.46
N SER A 177 15.53 -1.58 -2.14
CA SER A 177 16.21 -2.79 -1.69
C SER A 177 16.26 -2.74 -0.18
N LEU A 178 15.34 -3.44 0.48
CA LEU A 178 15.14 -3.33 1.92
C LEU A 178 15.67 -4.55 2.64
N THR A 179 16.04 -4.34 3.89
CA THR A 179 16.16 -5.37 4.91
C THR A 179 14.79 -5.63 5.54
N LEU A 180 14.60 -6.78 6.18
CA LEU A 180 13.33 -7.10 6.83
C LEU A 180 12.96 -6.07 7.91
N SER A 181 13.95 -5.55 8.65
CA SER A 181 13.76 -4.50 9.65
C SER A 181 13.31 -3.16 9.08
N GLU A 182 13.66 -2.84 7.83
CA GLU A 182 13.25 -1.59 7.17
C GLU A 182 11.83 -1.65 6.59
N VAL A 183 11.18 -2.82 6.62
CA VAL A 183 9.78 -2.95 6.20
C VAL A 183 8.82 -2.34 7.22
N GLU A 184 9.24 -2.26 8.49
CA GLU A 184 8.37 -1.87 9.61
C GLU A 184 7.86 -0.43 9.51
N ASP A 185 8.59 0.48 8.85
CA ASP A 185 8.19 1.88 8.68
C ASP A 185 7.08 2.10 7.63
N GLY A 186 6.70 1.04 6.90
CA GLY A 186 5.67 1.05 5.87
C GLY A 186 5.97 1.91 4.64
N SER A 187 7.11 2.61 4.58
CA SER A 187 7.50 3.51 3.48
C SER A 187 7.61 2.75 2.15
N ALA A 188 8.02 1.49 2.24
CA ALA A 188 8.08 0.54 1.13
C ALA A 188 6.74 0.37 0.40
N PHE A 189 5.61 0.48 1.12
CA PHE A 189 4.27 0.34 0.58
C PHE A 189 3.75 1.61 -0.11
N LEU A 190 4.52 2.70 -0.02
CA LEU A 190 4.25 3.97 -0.68
C LEU A 190 5.10 4.20 -1.92
N MET A 191 5.84 3.20 -2.40
CA MET A 191 6.62 3.32 -3.62
C MET A 191 5.91 2.72 -4.82
N LYS A 192 6.01 3.40 -5.96
CA LYS A 192 5.49 2.95 -7.25
C LYS A 192 6.48 3.23 -8.38
N GLY A 193 6.37 2.49 -9.47
CA GLY A 193 7.18 2.74 -10.66
C GLY A 193 6.93 4.14 -11.25
N VAL A 194 7.97 4.79 -11.77
CA VAL A 194 7.87 6.13 -12.41
C VAL A 194 6.84 6.18 -13.55
N GLU A 195 6.59 5.07 -14.22
CA GLU A 195 5.56 4.95 -15.27
C GLU A 195 4.16 5.29 -14.76
N TRP A 196 3.92 5.22 -13.45
CA TRP A 196 2.63 5.52 -12.80
C TRP A 196 2.58 6.91 -12.15
N GLU A 197 3.60 7.75 -12.30
CA GLU A 197 3.65 9.10 -11.69
C GLU A 197 2.45 9.97 -12.09
N TYR A 198 1.88 9.74 -13.28
CA TYR A 198 0.70 10.45 -13.77
C TYR A 198 -0.55 10.25 -12.89
N GLU A 199 -0.57 9.23 -12.02
CA GLU A 199 -1.66 9.00 -11.08
C GLU A 199 -1.71 10.06 -9.98
N ALA A 200 -0.55 10.68 -9.65
CA ALA A 200 -0.41 11.61 -8.53
C ALA A 200 -1.12 11.07 -7.28
N GLU A 201 -0.79 9.83 -6.93
CA GLU A 201 -1.55 9.02 -6.00
C GLU A 201 -1.29 9.41 -4.53
N TRP A 202 -2.40 9.52 -3.80
CA TRP A 202 -2.46 9.37 -2.35
C TRP A 202 -3.18 8.08 -2.04
N ARG A 203 -2.65 7.31 -1.08
CA ARG A 203 -3.27 6.06 -0.67
C ARG A 203 -3.51 5.99 0.82
N MET A 204 -4.53 5.24 1.18
CA MET A 204 -4.81 4.84 2.55
C MET A 204 -4.79 3.31 2.61
N ILE A 205 -3.96 2.76 3.49
CA ILE A 205 -3.84 1.32 3.70
C ILE A 205 -4.55 0.96 5.00
N VAL A 206 -5.36 -0.09 5.00
CA VAL A 206 -6.12 -0.56 6.17
C VAL A 206 -6.11 -2.08 6.25
N PRO A 207 -6.29 -2.68 7.43
CA PRO A 207 -6.63 -4.09 7.52
C PRO A 207 -7.96 -4.38 6.83
N LEU A 208 -8.03 -5.41 5.98
CA LEU A 208 -9.27 -5.85 5.32
C LEU A 208 -10.32 -6.33 6.32
N ALA A 209 -9.87 -6.82 7.49
CA ALA A 209 -10.74 -7.21 8.60
C ALA A 209 -11.59 -6.04 9.14
N ASP A 210 -11.17 -4.80 8.92
CA ASP A 210 -11.89 -3.59 9.37
C ASP A 210 -13.02 -3.19 8.37
N ALA A 211 -13.23 -3.96 7.30
CA ALA A 211 -14.24 -3.67 6.29
C ALA A 211 -15.67 -3.65 6.87
N SER A 212 -16.46 -2.66 6.46
CA SER A 212 -17.87 -2.53 6.88
C SER A 212 -18.74 -3.61 6.24
N HIS A 213 -18.44 -3.97 4.98
CA HIS A 213 -19.12 -5.04 4.25
C HIS A 213 -18.13 -5.81 3.38
N VAL A 214 -18.34 -7.12 3.27
CA VAL A 214 -17.57 -7.99 2.38
C VAL A 214 -18.54 -8.68 1.42
N ILE A 215 -18.23 -8.60 0.13
CA ILE A 215 -19.00 -9.27 -0.94
C ILE A 215 -18.12 -10.35 -1.56
N GLY A 216 -18.64 -11.57 -1.61
CA GLY A 216 -17.90 -12.74 -2.12
C GLY A 216 -16.98 -13.37 -1.07
N THR A 217 -16.10 -14.25 -1.52
CA THR A 217 -15.18 -15.03 -0.67
C THR A 217 -13.84 -15.21 -1.36
N GLY A 218 -12.78 -15.43 -0.58
CA GLY A 218 -11.44 -15.67 -1.12
C GLY A 218 -10.74 -14.40 -1.62
N PRO A 219 -9.66 -14.54 -2.42
CA PRO A 219 -8.80 -13.41 -2.83
C PRO A 219 -9.51 -12.32 -3.64
N GLU A 220 -10.60 -12.66 -4.32
CA GLU A 220 -11.38 -11.72 -5.12
C GLU A 220 -12.48 -11.00 -4.33
N ALA A 221 -12.61 -11.30 -3.03
CA ALA A 221 -13.61 -10.67 -2.17
C ALA A 221 -13.50 -9.14 -2.20
N ILE A 222 -14.65 -8.49 -2.33
CA ILE A 222 -14.76 -7.03 -2.39
C ILE A 222 -14.97 -6.52 -0.97
N HIS A 223 -13.96 -5.81 -0.45
CA HIS A 223 -14.00 -5.22 0.88
C HIS A 223 -14.40 -3.76 0.77
N LEU A 224 -15.54 -3.42 1.38
CA LEU A 224 -16.17 -2.12 1.30
C LEU A 224 -16.11 -1.42 2.66
N PHE A 225 -15.71 -0.15 2.63
CA PHE A 225 -15.58 0.70 3.81
C PHE A 225 -16.57 1.86 3.71
N SER A 226 -17.38 2.03 4.75
CA SER A 226 -18.35 3.12 4.81
C SER A 226 -17.67 4.47 5.02
N PHE A 227 -18.11 5.49 4.29
CA PHE A 227 -17.64 6.86 4.41
C PHE A 227 -18.81 7.84 4.67
N PRO A 228 -18.60 8.94 5.39
CA PRO A 228 -19.64 9.94 5.60
C PRO A 228 -19.91 10.71 4.30
N ALA A 229 -21.18 10.95 3.95
CA ALA A 229 -21.55 11.70 2.75
C ALA A 229 -20.91 13.10 2.71
N GLN A 230 -20.66 13.69 3.88
CA GLN A 230 -19.98 14.97 4.07
C GLN A 230 -18.55 14.97 3.53
N ALA A 231 -17.89 13.81 3.46
CA ALA A 231 -16.58 13.69 2.82
C ALA A 231 -16.65 13.95 1.32
N VAL A 232 -17.82 13.86 0.67
CA VAL A 232 -17.96 14.07 -0.77
C VAL A 232 -18.33 15.53 -1.05
N THR A 233 -17.42 16.25 -1.69
CA THR A 233 -17.58 17.68 -2.00
C THR A 233 -18.04 17.93 -3.44
N SER A 234 -17.67 17.04 -4.36
CA SER A 234 -18.17 17.10 -5.74
C SER A 234 -18.24 15.72 -6.41
N VAL A 235 -19.12 15.61 -7.41
CA VAL A 235 -19.17 14.52 -8.38
C VAL A 235 -18.96 15.14 -9.77
N ILE A 236 -17.97 14.62 -10.49
CA ILE A 236 -17.53 15.13 -11.80
C ILE A 236 -17.89 14.11 -12.85
N LEU A 237 -18.79 14.47 -13.76
CA LEU A 237 -19.26 13.59 -14.82
C LEU A 237 -18.26 13.59 -15.99
N GLY A 238 -18.00 12.43 -16.60
CA GLY A 238 -17.05 12.30 -17.71
C GLY A 238 -17.51 12.97 -19.00
N CYS A 239 -16.54 13.44 -19.81
CA CYS A 239 -16.84 14.16 -21.05
C CYS A 239 -17.54 13.28 -22.11
N ARG A 240 -17.35 11.95 -22.05
CA ARG A 240 -17.98 10.96 -22.95
C ARG A 240 -19.16 10.23 -22.30
N MET A 241 -19.56 10.61 -21.08
CA MET A 241 -20.71 10.01 -20.40
C MET A 241 -22.00 10.28 -21.18
N LEU A 242 -22.83 9.25 -21.37
CA LEU A 242 -24.15 9.34 -22.00
C LEU A 242 -25.10 10.24 -21.21
N GLU A 243 -25.94 11.00 -21.90
CA GLU A 243 -26.87 11.95 -21.26
C GLU A 243 -27.85 11.26 -20.29
N THR A 244 -28.32 10.06 -20.64
CA THR A 244 -29.18 9.26 -19.75
C THR A 244 -28.49 8.90 -18.44
N LYS A 245 -27.19 8.56 -18.48
CA LYS A 245 -26.39 8.26 -17.28
C LYS A 245 -26.08 9.52 -16.47
N ARG A 246 -25.87 10.67 -17.14
CA ARG A 246 -25.72 11.97 -16.45
C ARG A 246 -26.98 12.32 -15.66
N ALA A 247 -28.14 12.22 -16.31
CA ALA A 247 -29.43 12.45 -15.68
C ALA A 247 -29.68 11.48 -14.50
N GLU A 248 -29.30 10.20 -14.63
CA GLU A 248 -29.36 9.23 -13.52
C GLU A 248 -28.54 9.68 -12.31
N ILE A 249 -27.29 10.09 -12.49
CA ILE A 249 -26.41 10.51 -11.39
C ILE A 249 -26.91 11.82 -10.77
N GLN A 250 -27.36 12.77 -11.57
CA GLN A 250 -27.94 14.03 -11.08
C GLN A 250 -29.21 13.78 -10.26
N ALA A 251 -30.12 12.94 -10.76
CA ALA A 251 -31.34 12.56 -10.06
C ALA A 251 -31.02 11.82 -8.75
N LEU A 252 -30.01 10.96 -8.75
CA LEU A 252 -29.53 10.27 -7.56
C LEU A 252 -29.06 11.26 -6.48
N LEU A 253 -28.22 12.23 -6.84
CA LEU A 253 -27.73 13.23 -5.89
C LEU A 253 -28.87 14.12 -5.36
N ALA A 254 -29.82 14.49 -6.22
CA ALA A 254 -30.98 15.29 -5.82
C ALA A 254 -31.94 14.52 -4.89
N ALA A 255 -32.06 13.21 -5.06
CA ALA A 255 -32.94 12.35 -4.26
C ALA A 255 -32.35 11.98 -2.88
N LEU A 256 -31.06 12.22 -2.66
CA LEU A 256 -30.34 11.87 -1.43
C LEU A 256 -30.00 13.14 -0.64
N PRO A 257 -30.80 13.52 0.40
CA PRO A 257 -30.61 14.76 1.14
C PRO A 257 -29.23 14.91 1.78
N GLN A 258 -28.57 13.79 2.12
CA GLN A 258 -27.22 13.78 2.68
C GLN A 258 -26.14 14.30 1.71
N TYR A 259 -26.45 14.44 0.42
CA TYR A 259 -25.57 15.02 -0.60
C TYR A 259 -26.03 16.43 -1.05
N ALA A 260 -26.91 17.09 -0.30
CA ALA A 260 -27.38 18.44 -0.64
C ALA A 260 -26.24 19.49 -0.76
N HIS A 261 -25.11 19.26 -0.09
CA HIS A 261 -23.91 20.10 -0.18
C HIS A 261 -22.99 19.74 -1.36
N THR A 262 -23.18 18.57 -1.97
CA THR A 262 -22.29 18.06 -3.02
C THR A 262 -22.60 18.71 -4.36
N ARG A 263 -21.57 19.25 -5.01
CA ARG A 263 -21.70 19.82 -6.37
C ARG A 263 -21.66 18.72 -7.42
N CYS A 264 -22.54 18.77 -8.41
CA CYS A 264 -22.43 17.95 -9.61
C CYS A 264 -21.89 18.80 -10.76
N ILE A 265 -20.70 18.49 -11.26
CA ILE A 265 -20.03 19.23 -12.35
C ILE A 265 -19.69 18.31 -13.52
N HIS A 266 -19.35 18.89 -14.67
CA HIS A 266 -19.04 18.14 -15.89
C HIS A 266 -17.61 18.40 -16.35
N ALA A 267 -16.90 17.34 -16.76
CA ALA A 267 -15.64 17.46 -17.46
C ALA A 267 -15.91 17.74 -18.95
N ALA A 268 -15.29 18.79 -19.48
CA ALA A 268 -15.39 19.17 -20.88
C ALA A 268 -14.03 19.06 -21.57
N ILE A 269 -14.05 18.73 -22.86
CA ILE A 269 -12.87 18.78 -23.71
C ILE A 269 -12.52 20.26 -23.96
N ASP A 270 -11.24 20.60 -23.80
CA ASP A 270 -10.73 21.91 -24.20
C ASP A 270 -10.57 21.97 -25.73
N ASN A 271 -10.98 23.07 -26.34
CA ASN A 271 -11.01 23.18 -27.82
C ASN A 271 -9.62 23.48 -28.41
N GLU A 272 -8.66 23.95 -27.61
CA GLU A 272 -7.36 24.43 -28.08
C GLU A 272 -6.19 23.58 -27.57
N SER A 273 -6.35 22.95 -26.41
CA SER A 273 -5.29 22.20 -25.74
C SER A 273 -5.72 20.76 -25.46
N TYR A 274 -4.75 19.83 -25.45
CA TYR A 274 -4.97 18.44 -25.02
C TYR A 274 -5.16 18.33 -23.50
N ARG A 275 -6.30 18.84 -23.00
CA ARG A 275 -6.65 18.82 -21.57
C ARG A 275 -8.16 18.77 -21.36
N LEU A 276 -8.56 18.41 -20.15
CA LEU A 276 -9.94 18.55 -19.69
C LEU A 276 -10.11 19.84 -18.88
N ARG A 277 -11.25 20.49 -19.08
CA ARG A 277 -11.77 21.54 -18.20
C ARG A 277 -12.73 20.90 -17.21
N VAL A 278 -12.53 21.18 -15.93
CA VAL A 278 -13.37 20.69 -14.83
C VAL A 278 -13.76 21.91 -14.01
N GLY A 279 -15.05 22.26 -14.03
CA GLY A 279 -15.59 23.48 -13.42
C GLY A 279 -16.81 23.99 -14.20
N PRO A 280 -17.44 25.10 -13.76
CA PRO A 280 -18.50 25.74 -14.53
C PRO A 280 -17.94 26.15 -15.91
N ALA A 281 -18.71 25.92 -16.96
CA ALA A 281 -18.40 26.48 -18.27
C ALA A 281 -18.47 28.01 -18.16
N HIS A 282 -17.35 28.70 -18.39
CA HIS A 282 -17.32 30.13 -18.68
C HIS A 282 -17.30 30.31 -20.19
#